data_AF-A0A1Z7ZAZ9-F1
#
_entry.id   AF-A0A1Z7ZAZ9-F1
#
_cell.length_a   1.000
_cell.length_b   1.000
_cell.length_c   1.000
_cell.angle_alpha   90.00
_cell.angle_beta   90.00
_cell.angle_gamma   90.00
#
_symmetry.space_group_name_H-M   'P 1'
#
loop_
_entity.id
_entity.type
_entity.pdbx_description
1 polymer ?
#
loop_
_entity_poly.entity_id
_entity_poly.type
_entity_poly.pdbx_seq_one_letter_code
_entity_poly.pdbx_strand_id
1 'polypeptide(L)'
;MSRLVTSIQRFWHSPRFYGFENIDPNKPALMVANHSLYGIIDVPLFVEEFYLQTGKRIRILADSMHFNMPWGKTFFDYGCVLGARDNCAQLMSENEWILVFPGGGREVAKRKGEKYQLTWKNRTGFARLAIQHGYPIVPIASVGGDDCYDIRYDAEDVMDSWLGKALDKTGITEKYLRNGDVIFPVATGLKGSPLPKPERFYYKLGKPVETAQYEGKSDCDEIQWKVREEVSNAIYSQISELRAIQAADENRWI
;
A
#
# COMPACT_ATOMS: atom_id res chain seq x y z
N MET A 1 -10.22 12.02 -11.72
CA MET A 1 -9.90 12.73 -10.46
C MET A 1 -10.80 13.95 -10.36
N SER A 2 -11.59 14.10 -9.29
CA SER A 2 -12.06 15.45 -8.93
C SER A 2 -10.85 16.17 -8.36
N ARG A 3 -10.25 17.09 -9.12
CA ARG A 3 -9.11 17.91 -8.67
C ARG A 3 -9.36 18.54 -7.29
N LEU A 4 -10.61 18.71 -6.89
CA LEU A 4 -11.00 19.31 -5.62
C LEU A 4 -10.61 18.46 -4.38
N VAL A 5 -10.82 17.13 -4.42
CA VAL A 5 -10.58 16.26 -3.25
C VAL A 5 -9.09 16.17 -2.93
N THR A 6 -8.29 15.92 -3.96
CA THR A 6 -6.84 15.88 -3.84
C THR A 6 -6.26 17.27 -3.53
N SER A 7 -6.86 18.37 -3.99
CA SER A 7 -6.42 19.72 -3.60
C SER A 7 -6.50 19.96 -2.09
N ILE A 8 -7.58 19.52 -1.43
CA ILE A 8 -7.72 19.63 0.02
C ILE A 8 -6.69 18.74 0.73
N GLN A 9 -6.52 17.50 0.28
CA GLN A 9 -5.52 16.60 0.85
C GLN A 9 -4.10 17.14 0.67
N ARG A 10 -3.78 17.72 -0.49
CA ARG A 10 -2.47 18.35 -0.75
C ARG A 10 -2.23 19.56 0.13
N PHE A 11 -3.25 20.38 0.37
CA PHE A 11 -3.12 21.48 1.32
C PHE A 11 -2.90 20.97 2.75
N TRP A 12 -3.64 19.94 3.17
CA TRP A 12 -3.58 19.41 4.53
C TRP A 12 -2.32 18.59 4.84
N HIS A 13 -1.81 17.85 3.84
CA HIS A 13 -0.69 16.91 3.99
C HIS A 13 0.57 17.32 3.22
N SER A 14 0.55 18.40 2.44
CA SER A 14 1.70 18.99 1.73
C SER A 14 2.74 17.98 1.24
N PRO A 15 2.34 16.97 0.41
CA PRO A 15 3.16 15.79 0.15
C PRO A 15 4.44 16.13 -0.63
N ARG A 16 5.53 15.40 -0.34
CA ARG A 16 6.81 15.46 -1.06
C ARG A 16 7.11 14.15 -1.76
N PHE A 17 7.69 14.24 -2.94
CA PHE A 17 7.98 13.10 -3.80
C PHE A 17 9.43 13.11 -4.24
N TYR A 18 10.05 11.93 -4.24
CA TYR A 18 11.45 11.72 -4.58
C TYR A 18 11.59 10.51 -5.50
N GLY A 19 12.64 10.46 -6.33
CA GLY A 19 12.95 9.26 -7.11
C GLY A 19 12.23 9.16 -8.47
N PHE A 20 11.56 10.22 -8.92
CA PHE A 20 10.94 10.25 -10.26
C PHE A 20 11.97 10.13 -11.39
N GLU A 21 13.23 10.49 -11.14
CA GLU A 21 14.35 10.27 -12.05
C GLU A 21 14.62 8.79 -12.35
N ASN A 22 14.10 7.87 -11.54
CA ASN A 22 14.19 6.43 -11.78
C ASN A 22 13.10 5.91 -12.74
N ILE A 23 12.13 6.76 -13.11
CA ILE A 23 10.95 6.36 -13.86
C ILE A 23 11.06 6.81 -15.32
N ASP A 24 11.01 5.83 -16.22
CA ASP A 24 10.74 6.06 -17.64
C ASP A 24 9.24 5.86 -17.89
N PRO A 25 8.44 6.91 -18.20
CA PRO A 25 7.01 6.79 -18.42
C PRO A 25 6.60 5.80 -19.52
N ASN A 26 7.52 5.45 -20.42
CA ASN A 26 7.28 4.52 -21.52
C ASN A 26 7.71 3.08 -21.21
N LYS A 27 8.18 2.80 -19.98
CA LYS A 27 8.48 1.46 -19.48
C LYS A 27 7.60 1.14 -18.26
N PRO A 28 6.37 0.69 -18.51
CA PRO A 28 5.44 0.28 -17.46
C PRO A 28 6.04 -0.76 -16.51
N ALA A 29 5.71 -0.63 -15.22
CA ALA A 29 6.27 -1.47 -14.17
C ALA A 29 5.25 -1.79 -13.08
N LEU A 30 5.53 -2.85 -12.32
CA LEU A 30 4.74 -3.23 -11.14
C LEU A 30 5.28 -2.42 -9.96
N MET A 31 4.53 -1.41 -9.53
CA MET A 31 4.82 -0.66 -8.33
C MET A 31 4.39 -1.46 -7.10
N VAL A 32 5.35 -1.71 -6.21
CA VAL A 32 5.13 -2.43 -4.95
C VAL A 32 5.39 -1.47 -3.81
N ALA A 33 4.38 -1.24 -2.98
CA ALA A 33 4.43 -0.22 -1.94
C ALA A 33 4.08 -0.79 -0.55
N ASN A 34 4.56 -0.13 0.51
CA ASN A 34 3.97 -0.27 1.84
C ASN A 34 2.62 0.47 1.90
N HIS A 35 1.66 -0.09 2.65
CA HIS A 35 0.36 0.55 2.86
C HIS A 35 0.26 1.16 4.26
N SER A 36 -0.23 2.40 4.35
CA SER A 36 -0.56 3.02 5.63
C SER A 36 -1.89 2.54 6.20
N LEU A 37 -2.11 2.81 7.48
CA LEU A 37 -3.35 2.52 8.20
C LEU A 37 -4.59 2.96 7.39
N TYR A 38 -5.56 2.05 7.27
CA TYR A 38 -6.76 2.14 6.42
C TYR A 38 -6.55 2.23 4.91
N GLY A 39 -5.42 2.76 4.45
CA GLY A 39 -5.08 2.80 3.04
C GLY A 39 -5.88 3.77 2.18
N ILE A 40 -6.49 4.79 2.80
CA ILE A 40 -7.43 5.70 2.12
C ILE A 40 -6.80 7.04 1.76
N ILE A 41 -5.77 7.48 2.50
CA ILE A 41 -5.23 8.85 2.38
C ILE A 41 -3.94 8.88 1.56
N ASP A 42 -3.10 7.86 1.68
CA ASP A 42 -1.79 7.76 1.03
C ASP A 42 -1.89 7.49 -0.47
N VAL A 43 -2.82 6.64 -0.91
CA VAL A 43 -2.89 6.21 -2.31
C VAL A 43 -3.32 7.34 -3.27
N PRO A 44 -4.39 8.13 -3.00
CA PRO A 44 -4.86 9.13 -3.97
C PRO A 44 -3.82 10.22 -4.27
N LEU A 45 -3.06 10.65 -3.27
CA LEU A 45 -2.01 11.67 -3.44
C LEU A 45 -0.89 11.17 -4.36
N PHE A 46 -0.46 9.92 -4.18
CA PHE A 46 0.55 9.31 -5.05
C PHE A 46 0.06 9.12 -6.48
N VAL A 47 -1.15 8.59 -6.65
CA VAL A 47 -1.74 8.36 -7.98
C VAL A 47 -1.89 9.66 -8.76
N GLU A 48 -2.30 10.74 -8.09
CA GLU A 48 -2.37 12.05 -8.72
C GLU A 48 -0.99 12.57 -9.13
N GLU A 49 -0.02 12.56 -8.22
CA GLU A 49 1.32 13.05 -8.54
C GLU A 49 1.94 12.27 -9.68
N PHE A 50 1.82 10.95 -9.67
CA PHE A 50 2.33 10.12 -10.75
C PHE A 50 1.72 10.50 -12.09
N TYR A 51 0.40 10.73 -12.15
CA TYR A 51 -0.25 11.21 -13.37
C TYR A 51 0.23 12.61 -13.79
N LEU A 52 0.45 13.53 -12.85
CA LEU A 52 0.94 14.87 -13.16
C LEU A 52 2.38 14.86 -13.71
N GLN A 53 3.23 13.98 -13.18
CA GLN A 53 4.64 13.87 -13.57
C GLN A 53 4.84 13.08 -14.87
N THR A 54 4.01 12.06 -15.12
CA THR A 54 4.23 11.10 -16.21
C THR A 54 3.16 11.13 -17.31
N GLY A 55 1.99 11.69 -17.03
CA GLY A 55 0.79 11.57 -17.88
C GLY A 55 0.19 10.16 -17.92
N LYS A 56 0.71 9.20 -17.15
CA LYS A 56 0.27 7.80 -17.15
C LYS A 56 -0.69 7.52 -16.00
N ARG A 57 -1.66 6.64 -16.24
CA ARG A 57 -2.61 6.18 -15.22
C ARG A 57 -2.06 4.95 -14.52
N ILE A 58 -2.43 4.78 -13.25
CA ILE A 58 -2.10 3.60 -12.45
C ILE A 58 -3.34 2.73 -12.30
N ARG A 59 -3.18 1.42 -12.42
CA ARG A 59 -4.17 0.39 -12.13
C ARG A 59 -3.86 -0.23 -10.76
N ILE A 60 -4.77 -0.06 -9.80
CA ILE A 60 -4.51 -0.45 -8.40
C ILE A 60 -5.14 -1.81 -8.12
N LEU A 61 -4.36 -2.79 -7.66
CA LEU A 61 -4.90 -4.09 -7.26
C LEU A 61 -5.49 -4.00 -5.85
N ALA A 62 -6.82 -4.08 -5.76
CA ALA A 62 -7.56 -3.92 -4.50
C ALA A 62 -8.22 -5.23 -4.03
N ASP A 63 -8.31 -5.42 -2.71
CA ASP A 63 -9.02 -6.56 -2.11
C ASP A 63 -10.52 -6.46 -2.42
N SER A 64 -11.15 -7.61 -2.70
CA SER A 64 -12.59 -7.80 -2.93
C SER A 64 -13.49 -7.03 -1.96
N MET A 65 -13.09 -6.86 -0.69
CA MET A 65 -13.88 -6.14 0.32
C MET A 65 -14.22 -4.70 -0.11
N HIS A 66 -13.33 -4.02 -0.84
CA HIS A 66 -13.57 -2.63 -1.27
C HIS A 66 -14.74 -2.50 -2.25
N PHE A 67 -14.96 -3.52 -3.08
CA PHE A 67 -15.99 -3.53 -4.11
C PHE A 67 -17.39 -3.86 -3.57
N ASN A 68 -17.45 -4.48 -2.38
CA ASN A 68 -18.71 -4.84 -1.74
C ASN A 68 -19.25 -3.74 -0.80
N MET A 69 -18.54 -2.62 -0.67
CA MET A 69 -18.96 -1.48 0.15
C MET A 69 -19.70 -0.42 -0.70
N PRO A 70 -20.50 0.47 -0.08
CA PRO A 70 -21.25 1.52 -0.82
C PRO A 70 -20.38 2.44 -1.69
N TRP A 71 -19.08 2.55 -1.39
CA TRP A 71 -18.09 3.32 -2.14
C TRP A 71 -17.34 2.52 -3.22
N GLY A 72 -17.71 1.27 -3.49
CA GLY A 72 -17.00 0.40 -4.45
C GLY A 72 -16.93 0.97 -5.87
N LYS A 73 -17.96 1.71 -6.31
CA LYS A 73 -17.96 2.40 -7.62
C LYS A 73 -16.83 3.44 -7.71
N THR A 74 -16.58 4.16 -6.62
CA THR A 74 -15.51 5.15 -6.55
C THR A 74 -14.14 4.51 -6.76
N PHE A 75 -13.91 3.31 -6.22
CA PHE A 75 -12.66 2.56 -6.45
C PHE A 75 -12.45 2.22 -7.94
N PHE A 76 -13.50 1.80 -8.66
CA PHE A 76 -13.43 1.58 -10.10
C PHE A 76 -13.07 2.86 -10.87
N ASP A 77 -13.68 3.99 -10.52
CA ASP A 77 -13.39 5.29 -11.14
C ASP A 77 -11.94 5.75 -10.89
N TYR A 78 -11.31 5.29 -9.79
CA TYR A 78 -9.89 5.48 -9.48
C TYR A 78 -8.95 4.46 -10.17
N GLY A 79 -9.48 3.60 -11.03
CA GLY A 79 -8.69 2.60 -11.75
C GLY A 79 -8.35 1.37 -10.92
N CYS A 80 -9.04 1.14 -9.80
CA CYS A 80 -8.87 -0.07 -9.03
C CYS A 80 -9.43 -1.28 -9.78
N VAL A 81 -8.72 -2.39 -9.70
CA VAL A 81 -9.08 -3.69 -10.26
C VAL A 81 -9.02 -4.71 -9.13
N LEU A 82 -9.91 -5.70 -9.16
CA LEU A 82 -9.87 -6.79 -8.20
C LEU A 82 -8.48 -7.47 -8.23
N GLY A 83 -7.86 -7.61 -7.06
CA GLY A 83 -6.53 -8.18 -6.85
C GLY A 83 -6.44 -9.69 -7.08
N ALA A 84 -6.97 -10.18 -8.20
CA ALA A 84 -6.81 -11.55 -8.68
C ALA A 84 -5.55 -11.66 -9.55
N ARG A 85 -4.92 -12.84 -9.54
CA ARG A 85 -3.69 -13.10 -10.34
C ARG A 85 -3.95 -12.91 -11.82
N ASP A 86 -5.08 -13.41 -12.32
CA ASP A 86 -5.44 -13.33 -13.75
C ASP A 86 -5.66 -11.88 -14.19
N ASN A 87 -6.28 -11.05 -13.34
CA ASN A 87 -6.42 -9.62 -13.61
C ASN A 87 -5.06 -8.93 -13.68
N CYS A 88 -4.15 -9.24 -12.76
CA CYS A 88 -2.80 -8.67 -12.79
C CYS A 88 -2.02 -9.12 -14.04
N ALA A 89 -2.13 -10.38 -14.43
CA ALA A 89 -1.51 -10.91 -15.64
C ALA A 89 -2.06 -10.23 -16.90
N GLN A 90 -3.38 -10.00 -16.96
CA GLN A 90 -4.02 -9.26 -18.05
C GLN A 90 -3.47 -7.84 -18.15
N LEU A 91 -3.41 -7.10 -17.02
CA LEU A 91 -2.86 -5.75 -16.99
C LEU A 91 -1.38 -5.71 -17.43
N MET A 92 -0.57 -6.69 -17.03
CA MET A 92 0.82 -6.82 -17.49
C MET A 92 0.89 -7.05 -19.00
N SER A 93 0.01 -7.89 -19.55
CA SER A 93 -0.07 -8.13 -21.01
C SER A 93 -0.49 -6.89 -21.81
N GLU A 94 -1.28 -6.01 -21.19
CA GLU A 94 -1.71 -4.74 -21.74
C GLU A 94 -0.69 -3.61 -21.53
N ASN A 95 0.46 -3.90 -20.91
CA ASN A 95 1.51 -2.94 -20.57
C ASN A 95 1.00 -1.76 -19.71
N GLU A 96 0.17 -2.04 -18.71
CA GLU A 96 -0.39 -1.04 -17.80
C GLU A 96 0.50 -0.79 -16.57
N TRP A 97 0.60 0.45 -16.09
CA TRP A 97 1.24 0.71 -14.79
C TRP A 97 0.38 0.14 -13.67
N ILE A 98 0.93 -0.76 -12.84
CA ILE A 98 0.18 -1.47 -11.81
C ILE A 98 0.71 -1.09 -10.43
N LEU A 99 -0.17 -0.87 -9.46
CA LEU A 99 0.18 -0.67 -8.05
C LEU A 99 -0.39 -1.80 -7.19
N VAL A 100 0.45 -2.40 -6.35
CA VAL A 100 0.05 -3.44 -5.41
C VAL A 100 0.66 -3.24 -4.02
N PHE A 101 -0.13 -3.60 -3.01
CA PHE A 101 0.29 -3.67 -1.61
C PHE A 101 0.28 -5.14 -1.17
N PRO A 102 1.42 -5.85 -1.15
CA PRO A 102 1.43 -7.30 -0.96
C PRO A 102 0.83 -7.77 0.37
N GLY A 103 0.92 -6.94 1.42
CA GLY A 103 0.30 -7.22 2.72
C GLY A 103 -1.23 -7.11 2.72
N GLY A 104 -1.83 -6.42 1.75
CA GLY A 104 -3.27 -6.32 1.54
C GLY A 104 -4.03 -5.86 2.80
N GLY A 105 -5.20 -6.45 3.06
CA GLY A 105 -6.06 -6.07 4.19
C GLY A 105 -5.38 -6.09 5.57
N ARG A 106 -4.42 -7.00 5.80
CA ARG A 106 -3.71 -7.09 7.09
C ARG A 106 -2.75 -5.92 7.30
N GLU A 107 -2.17 -5.40 6.22
CA GLU A 107 -1.20 -4.30 6.28
C GLU A 107 -1.88 -2.95 6.53
N VAL A 108 -3.15 -2.80 6.13
CA VAL A 108 -3.98 -1.62 6.45
C VAL A 108 -4.73 -1.76 7.77
N ALA A 109 -4.98 -2.98 8.25
CA ALA A 109 -5.51 -3.28 9.59
C ALA A 109 -4.35 -3.39 10.60
N LYS A 110 -3.59 -2.30 10.73
CA LYS A 110 -2.40 -2.25 11.59
C LYS A 110 -2.75 -2.36 13.07
N ARG A 111 -1.82 -2.91 13.85
CA ARG A 111 -1.83 -2.94 15.31
C ARG A 111 -0.90 -1.87 15.88
N LYS A 112 -1.00 -1.65 17.19
CA LYS A 112 -0.07 -0.79 17.93
C LYS A 112 1.37 -1.24 17.67
N GLY A 113 2.25 -0.30 17.33
CA GLY A 113 3.67 -0.57 17.05
C GLY A 113 4.00 -1.02 15.62
N GLU A 114 3.00 -1.23 14.74
CA GLU A 114 3.23 -1.73 13.36
C GLU A 114 3.37 -0.62 12.30
N LYS A 115 3.64 0.62 12.73
CA LYS A 115 3.88 1.74 11.81
C LYS A 115 5.02 1.40 10.86
N TYR A 116 4.79 1.59 9.56
CA TYR A 116 5.75 1.38 8.48
C TYR A 116 6.27 -0.06 8.35
N GLN A 117 5.62 -1.05 8.96
CA GLN A 117 5.96 -2.46 8.79
C GLN A 117 5.24 -3.08 7.58
N LEU A 118 6.00 -3.84 6.79
CA LEU A 118 5.48 -4.67 5.70
C LEU A 118 4.93 -5.98 6.28
N THR A 119 3.64 -6.27 6.05
CA THR A 119 2.98 -7.47 6.60
C THR A 119 2.66 -8.48 5.49
N TRP A 120 3.70 -8.88 4.75
CA TRP A 120 3.55 -9.71 3.55
C TRP A 120 3.38 -11.20 3.85
N LYS A 121 3.72 -11.65 5.06
CA LYS A 121 3.74 -13.08 5.43
C LYS A 121 4.54 -13.88 4.38
N ASN A 122 4.03 -15.02 3.96
CA ASN A 122 4.65 -15.89 2.93
C ASN A 122 4.21 -15.52 1.49
N ARG A 123 3.65 -14.33 1.25
CA ARG A 123 3.12 -13.96 -0.06
C ARG A 123 4.26 -13.55 -1.01
N THR A 124 4.42 -14.33 -2.07
CA THR A 124 5.38 -14.10 -3.16
C THR A 124 4.71 -13.88 -4.52
N GLY A 125 3.37 -13.87 -4.57
CA GLY A 125 2.62 -13.87 -5.83
C GLY A 125 2.92 -12.70 -6.78
N PHE A 126 3.24 -11.52 -6.23
CA PHE A 126 3.64 -10.36 -7.04
C PHE A 126 5.00 -10.60 -7.73
N ALA A 127 5.96 -11.21 -7.03
CA ALA A 127 7.26 -11.56 -7.58
C ALA A 127 7.13 -12.64 -8.65
N ARG A 128 6.31 -13.67 -8.40
CA ARG A 128 6.00 -14.72 -9.39
C ARG A 128 5.45 -14.13 -10.70
N LEU A 129 4.47 -13.24 -10.62
CA LEU A 129 3.86 -12.61 -11.79
C LEU A 129 4.84 -11.69 -12.53
N ALA A 130 5.60 -10.88 -11.79
CA ALA A 130 6.62 -10.02 -12.37
C ALA A 130 7.67 -10.84 -13.14
N ILE A 131 8.17 -11.95 -12.57
CA ILE A 131 9.10 -12.87 -13.26
C ILE A 131 8.45 -13.49 -14.49
N GLN A 132 7.21 -13.98 -14.36
CA GLN A 132 6.49 -14.65 -15.45
C GLN A 132 6.31 -13.74 -16.67
N HIS A 133 6.10 -12.44 -16.46
CA HIS A 133 5.87 -11.46 -17.52
C HIS A 133 7.11 -10.62 -17.87
N GLY A 134 8.28 -10.92 -17.28
CA GLY A 134 9.49 -10.11 -17.45
C GLY A 134 9.31 -8.66 -17.03
N TYR A 135 8.40 -8.40 -16.10
CA TYR A 135 7.93 -7.08 -15.72
C TYR A 135 8.81 -6.50 -14.61
N PRO A 136 9.39 -5.30 -14.77
CA PRO A 136 10.20 -4.70 -13.71
C PRO A 136 9.34 -4.33 -12.50
N ILE A 137 9.94 -4.40 -11.31
CA ILE A 137 9.27 -4.02 -10.06
C ILE A 137 9.85 -2.69 -9.56
N VAL A 138 9.02 -1.68 -9.35
CA VAL A 138 9.45 -0.41 -8.73
C VAL A 138 9.07 -0.43 -7.24
N PRO A 139 10.03 -0.52 -6.31
CA PRO A 139 9.75 -0.39 -4.88
C PRO A 139 9.41 1.06 -4.53
N ILE A 140 8.30 1.25 -3.83
CA ILE A 140 7.80 2.56 -3.40
C ILE A 140 7.69 2.57 -1.87
N ALA A 141 8.25 3.60 -1.24
CA ALA A 141 8.01 3.87 0.17
C ALA A 141 7.09 5.07 0.36
N SER A 142 6.18 4.97 1.32
CA SER A 142 5.33 6.05 1.81
C SER A 142 5.47 6.22 3.32
N VAL A 143 5.77 7.44 3.76
CA VAL A 143 5.91 7.84 5.17
C VAL A 143 4.96 9.00 5.47
N GLY A 144 4.35 9.01 6.66
CA GLY A 144 3.43 10.06 7.12
C GLY A 144 1.99 9.58 7.30
N GLY A 145 1.50 8.68 6.45
CA GLY A 145 0.12 8.15 6.54
C GLY A 145 -0.19 7.46 7.87
N ASP A 146 0.75 6.65 8.37
CA ASP A 146 0.64 5.99 9.68
C ASP A 146 0.72 6.97 10.86
N ASP A 147 1.26 8.18 10.65
CA ASP A 147 1.33 9.21 11.67
C ASP A 147 0.03 10.00 11.80
N CYS A 148 -0.88 9.94 10.81
CA CYS A 148 -2.16 10.66 10.83
C CYS A 148 -3.08 10.26 11.99
N TYR A 149 -2.94 9.04 12.51
CA TYR A 149 -3.81 8.49 13.54
C TYR A 149 -3.02 7.79 14.63
N ASP A 150 -3.60 7.79 15.83
CA ASP A 150 -3.13 7.04 16.99
C ASP A 150 -4.13 5.92 17.26
N ILE A 151 -3.67 4.67 17.16
CA ILE A 151 -4.47 3.48 17.42
C ILE A 151 -4.82 3.43 18.91
N ARG A 152 -6.12 3.38 19.22
CA ARG A 152 -6.65 3.26 20.58
C ARG A 152 -6.90 1.81 20.94
N TYR A 153 -7.58 1.11 20.04
CA TYR A 153 -7.90 -0.31 20.14
C TYR A 153 -7.57 -0.98 18.83
N ASP A 154 -6.88 -2.10 18.84
CA ASP A 154 -6.59 -2.91 17.66
C ASP A 154 -7.19 -4.32 17.77
N ALA A 155 -6.85 -5.16 16.81
CA ALA A 155 -7.32 -6.54 16.74
C ALA A 155 -7.02 -7.33 18.02
N GLU A 156 -5.87 -7.12 18.67
CA GLU A 156 -5.50 -7.85 19.89
C GLU A 156 -6.38 -7.42 21.05
N ASP A 157 -6.57 -6.12 21.24
CA ASP A 157 -7.48 -5.59 22.27
C ASP A 157 -8.91 -6.13 22.09
N VAL A 158 -9.38 -6.19 20.83
CA VAL A 158 -10.71 -6.72 20.50
C VAL A 158 -10.79 -8.20 20.81
N MET A 159 -9.81 -9.00 20.38
CA MET A 159 -9.81 -10.45 20.58
C MET A 159 -9.65 -10.84 22.06
N ASP A 160 -8.93 -10.04 22.85
CA ASP A 160 -8.76 -10.28 24.29
C ASP A 160 -10.00 -9.90 25.13
N SER A 161 -10.88 -9.07 24.57
CA SER A 161 -12.15 -8.69 25.20
C SER A 161 -13.10 -9.88 25.36
N TRP A 162 -14.07 -9.74 26.26
CA TRP A 162 -15.11 -10.76 26.45
C TRP A 162 -15.95 -10.99 25.18
N LEU A 163 -16.19 -9.92 24.39
CA LEU A 163 -16.90 -9.99 23.12
C LEU A 163 -16.07 -10.72 22.06
N GLY A 164 -14.77 -10.41 21.97
CA GLY A 164 -13.84 -11.10 21.05
C GLY A 164 -13.79 -12.59 21.32
N LYS A 165 -13.61 -12.97 22.59
CA LYS A 165 -13.60 -14.38 23.03
C LYS A 165 -14.94 -15.08 22.79
N ALA A 166 -16.06 -14.38 22.92
CA ALA A 166 -17.38 -14.93 22.62
C ALA A 166 -17.57 -15.12 21.10
N LEU A 167 -17.18 -14.14 20.29
CA LEU A 167 -17.23 -14.21 18.82
C LEU A 167 -16.32 -15.31 18.27
N ASP A 168 -15.14 -15.48 18.84
CA ASP A 168 -14.18 -16.50 18.39
C ASP A 168 -14.74 -17.91 18.54
N LYS A 169 -15.43 -18.18 19.65
CA LYS A 169 -16.14 -19.45 19.90
C LYS A 169 -17.25 -19.77 18.89
N THR A 170 -17.74 -18.78 18.16
CA THR A 170 -18.77 -18.98 17.13
C THR A 170 -18.19 -19.35 15.75
N GLY A 171 -16.87 -19.30 15.57
CA GLY A 171 -16.20 -19.53 14.28
C GLY A 171 -16.38 -18.39 13.26
N ILE A 172 -17.05 -17.30 13.64
CA ILE A 172 -17.24 -16.11 12.77
C ILE A 172 -15.91 -15.41 12.48
N THR A 173 -14.99 -15.37 13.44
CA THR A 173 -13.66 -14.78 13.32
C THR A 173 -12.83 -15.48 12.24
N GLU A 174 -12.86 -16.81 12.21
CA GLU A 174 -12.19 -17.62 11.19
C GLU A 174 -12.84 -17.41 9.82
N LYS A 175 -14.17 -17.51 9.76
CA LYS A 175 -14.91 -17.47 8.49
C LYS A 175 -14.90 -16.12 7.79
N TYR A 176 -14.96 -15.02 8.54
CA TYR A 176 -15.17 -13.68 7.97
C TYR A 176 -14.04 -12.69 8.27
N LEU A 177 -13.28 -12.87 9.34
CA LEU A 177 -12.26 -11.91 9.80
C LEU A 177 -10.83 -12.41 9.61
N ARG A 178 -10.62 -13.50 8.86
CA ARG A 178 -9.30 -14.10 8.60
C ARG A 178 -8.51 -14.31 9.91
N ASN A 179 -9.15 -14.92 10.91
CA ASN A 179 -8.59 -15.11 12.26
C ASN A 179 -8.19 -13.78 12.94
N GLY A 180 -8.96 -12.72 12.70
CA GLY A 180 -8.73 -11.40 13.27
C GLY A 180 -7.74 -10.52 12.50
N ASP A 181 -7.12 -11.02 11.42
CA ASP A 181 -6.15 -10.25 10.61
C ASP A 181 -6.75 -8.99 9.95
N VAL A 182 -8.07 -8.96 9.75
CA VAL A 182 -8.77 -7.82 9.11
C VAL A 182 -9.75 -7.13 10.05
N ILE A 183 -9.55 -7.28 11.37
CA ILE A 183 -10.18 -6.41 12.35
C ILE A 183 -9.48 -5.06 12.29
N PHE A 184 -10.14 -4.07 11.71
CA PHE A 184 -9.61 -2.72 11.63
C PHE A 184 -9.54 -2.09 13.02
N PRO A 185 -8.43 -1.42 13.37
CA PRO A 185 -8.31 -0.76 14.65
C PRO A 185 -9.28 0.43 14.75
N VAL A 186 -9.62 0.80 15.98
CA VAL A 186 -10.20 2.10 16.29
C VAL A 186 -9.05 3.08 16.53
N ALA A 187 -8.90 4.05 15.64
CA ALA A 187 -7.85 5.06 15.72
C ALA A 187 -8.43 6.48 15.75
N THR A 188 -7.73 7.40 16.41
CA THR A 188 -8.09 8.82 16.50
C THR A 188 -6.97 9.69 15.97
N GLY A 189 -7.28 10.75 15.23
CA GLY A 189 -6.31 11.72 14.76
C GLY A 189 -6.40 13.04 15.51
N LEU A 190 -6.66 14.13 14.79
CA LEU A 190 -6.60 15.50 15.28
C LEU A 190 -7.44 15.67 16.56
N LYS A 191 -6.77 16.02 17.67
CA LYS A 191 -7.40 16.25 18.99
C LYS A 191 -8.31 15.10 19.45
N GLY A 192 -7.98 13.86 19.09
CA GLY A 192 -8.78 12.67 19.45
C GLY A 192 -10.03 12.46 18.60
N SER A 193 -10.22 13.25 17.54
CA SER A 193 -11.34 13.09 16.60
C SER A 193 -11.05 12.02 15.52
N PRO A 194 -12.05 11.65 14.70
CA PRO A 194 -11.85 10.81 13.52
C PRO A 194 -11.10 11.50 12.37
N LEU A 195 -10.80 12.80 12.46
CA LEU A 195 -10.09 13.53 11.41
C LEU A 195 -8.58 13.22 11.45
N PRO A 196 -7.90 13.06 10.31
CA PRO A 196 -6.46 12.81 10.29
C PRO A 196 -5.68 14.01 10.87
N LYS A 197 -4.60 13.74 11.58
CA LYS A 197 -3.64 14.78 11.97
C LYS A 197 -3.03 15.43 10.69
N PRO A 198 -2.68 16.72 10.74
CA PRO A 198 -1.98 17.40 9.65
C PRO A 198 -0.54 16.89 9.59
N GLU A 199 -0.36 15.77 8.93
CA GLU A 199 0.94 15.10 8.78
C GLU A 199 1.42 15.20 7.34
N ARG A 200 2.67 15.63 7.17
CA ARG A 200 3.29 15.65 5.84
C ARG A 200 3.57 14.25 5.34
N PHE A 201 3.21 13.99 4.09
CA PHE A 201 3.51 12.71 3.44
C PHE A 201 4.78 12.80 2.60
N TYR A 202 5.57 11.73 2.62
CA TYR A 202 6.79 11.61 1.85
C TYR A 202 6.73 10.31 1.07
N TYR A 203 7.02 10.40 -0.22
CA TYR A 203 7.03 9.25 -1.12
C TYR A 203 8.39 9.14 -1.80
N LYS A 204 8.89 7.92 -1.93
CA LYS A 204 10.13 7.66 -2.67
C LYS A 204 9.94 6.51 -3.64
N LEU A 205 10.19 6.79 -4.92
CA LEU A 205 10.25 5.79 -5.97
C LEU A 205 11.68 5.27 -6.10
N GLY A 206 11.85 3.96 -5.95
CA GLY A 206 13.16 3.32 -6.06
C GLY A 206 13.62 3.07 -7.48
N LYS A 207 14.83 2.53 -7.59
CA LYS A 207 15.32 1.95 -8.83
C LYS A 207 14.50 0.69 -9.15
N PRO A 208 14.11 0.48 -10.42
CA PRO A 208 13.46 -0.76 -10.84
C PRO A 208 14.33 -1.99 -10.53
N VAL A 209 13.70 -3.02 -9.99
CA VAL A 209 14.24 -4.37 -9.84
C VAL A 209 13.87 -5.16 -11.08
N GLU A 210 14.88 -5.48 -11.90
CA GLU A 210 14.69 -6.21 -13.15
C GLU A 210 14.43 -7.69 -12.90
N THR A 211 13.37 -8.21 -13.49
CA THR A 211 12.94 -9.61 -13.32
C THR A 211 13.21 -10.49 -14.54
N ALA A 212 13.48 -9.89 -15.71
CA ALA A 212 13.74 -10.60 -16.97
C ALA A 212 14.90 -11.61 -16.87
N GLN A 213 15.90 -11.35 -16.03
CA GLN A 213 17.00 -12.27 -15.74
C GLN A 213 16.58 -13.60 -15.08
N TYR A 214 15.34 -13.67 -14.59
CA TYR A 214 14.75 -14.85 -13.95
C TYR A 214 13.70 -15.53 -14.85
N GLU A 215 13.66 -15.21 -16.15
CA GLU A 215 12.75 -15.83 -17.12
C GLU A 215 12.76 -17.37 -17.01
N GLY A 216 11.57 -17.98 -17.07
CA GLY A 216 11.38 -19.43 -16.90
C GLY A 216 11.51 -19.95 -15.46
N LYS A 217 11.77 -19.08 -14.46
CA LYS A 217 11.90 -19.45 -13.05
C LYS A 217 10.77 -18.91 -12.16
N SER A 218 9.64 -18.53 -12.74
CA SER A 218 8.49 -17.98 -12.01
C SER A 218 7.94 -18.94 -10.96
N ASP A 219 7.98 -20.25 -11.19
CA ASP A 219 7.51 -21.27 -10.24
C ASP A 219 8.60 -21.74 -9.25
N CYS A 220 9.78 -21.12 -9.24
CA CYS A 220 10.84 -21.41 -8.27
C CYS A 220 10.68 -20.56 -7.00
N ASP A 221 10.23 -21.17 -5.91
CA ASP A 221 9.97 -20.48 -4.63
C ASP A 221 11.17 -19.72 -4.08
N GLU A 222 12.40 -20.25 -4.24
CA GLU A 222 13.63 -19.59 -3.80
C GLU A 222 13.86 -18.27 -4.57
N ILE A 223 13.64 -18.27 -5.90
CA ILE A 223 13.79 -17.08 -6.73
C ILE A 223 12.68 -16.07 -6.44
N GLN A 224 11.44 -16.54 -6.29
CA GLN A 224 10.34 -15.67 -5.88
C GLN A 224 10.62 -14.99 -4.53
N TRP A 225 11.15 -15.75 -3.56
CA TRP A 225 11.51 -15.24 -2.24
C TRP A 225 12.66 -14.23 -2.34
N LYS A 226 13.68 -14.52 -3.14
CA LYS A 226 14.80 -13.60 -3.38
C LYS A 226 14.32 -12.26 -3.95
N VAL A 227 13.50 -12.27 -4.99
CA VAL A 227 12.95 -11.03 -5.59
C VAL A 227 12.08 -10.30 -4.58
N ARG A 228 11.25 -11.02 -3.81
CA ARG A 228 10.44 -10.43 -2.74
C ARG A 228 11.31 -9.72 -1.69
N GLU A 229 12.38 -10.36 -1.22
CA GLU A 229 13.30 -9.79 -0.21
C GLU A 229 14.08 -8.59 -0.76
N GLU A 230 14.51 -8.63 -2.02
CA GLU A 230 15.15 -7.50 -2.68
C GLU A 230 14.23 -6.27 -2.68
N VAL A 231 12.96 -6.46 -3.04
CA VAL A 231 11.95 -5.39 -3.05
C VAL A 231 11.64 -4.91 -1.64
N SER A 232 11.46 -5.80 -0.65
CA SER A 232 11.19 -5.38 0.74
C SER A 232 12.36 -4.62 1.34
N ASN A 233 13.60 -5.05 1.08
CA ASN A 233 14.80 -4.38 1.57
C ASN A 233 14.94 -2.99 0.95
N ALA A 234 14.64 -2.85 -0.35
CA ALA A 234 14.60 -1.56 -1.01
C ALA A 234 13.56 -0.63 -0.36
N ILE A 235 12.34 -1.12 -0.09
CA ILE A 235 11.29 -0.33 0.57
C ILE A 235 11.72 0.06 2.00
N TYR A 236 12.30 -0.85 2.78
CA TYR A 236 12.77 -0.52 4.14
C TYR A 236 13.91 0.50 4.15
N SER A 237 14.86 0.42 3.21
CA SER A 237 15.90 1.44 3.03
C SER A 237 15.27 2.80 2.74
N GLN A 238 14.33 2.85 1.80
CA GLN A 238 13.64 4.09 1.44
C GLN A 238 12.82 4.64 2.62
N ILE A 239 12.12 3.80 3.38
CA ILE A 239 11.40 4.22 4.60
C ILE A 239 12.38 4.85 5.59
N SER A 240 13.53 4.22 5.82
CA SER A 240 14.56 4.76 6.74
C SER A 240 15.04 6.14 6.30
N GLU A 241 15.33 6.31 5.00
CA GLU A 241 15.74 7.60 4.43
C GLU A 241 14.62 8.66 4.55
N LEU A 242 13.39 8.30 4.20
CA LEU A 242 12.23 9.20 4.31
C LEU A 242 11.94 9.59 5.76
N ARG A 243 12.16 8.68 6.72
CA ARG A 243 12.03 8.97 8.16
C ARG A 243 13.10 9.95 8.64
N ALA A 244 14.33 9.85 8.12
CA ALA A 244 15.38 10.82 8.39
C ALA A 244 15.02 12.21 7.83
N ILE A 245 14.50 12.27 6.60
CA ILE A 245 13.99 13.51 5.99
C ILE A 245 12.85 14.09 6.83
N GLN A 246 11.88 13.26 7.21
CA GLN A 246 10.73 13.67 8.01
C GLN A 246 11.15 14.22 9.38
N ALA A 247 12.18 13.64 10.01
CA ALA A 247 12.72 14.10 11.28
C ALA A 247 13.43 15.46 11.17
N ALA A 248 14.03 15.76 10.00
CA ALA A 248 14.71 17.01 9.71
C ALA A 248 13.79 18.10 9.10
N ASP A 249 12.54 17.78 8.75
CA ASP A 249 11.63 18.75 8.14
C ASP A 249 10.99 19.67 9.18
N GLU A 250 11.62 20.81 9.43
CA GLU A 250 11.14 21.86 10.33
C GLU A 250 9.75 22.40 9.92
N ASN A 251 9.43 22.33 8.63
CA ASN A 251 8.17 22.79 8.05
C ASN A 251 7.12 21.67 7.93
N ARG A 252 7.26 20.58 8.70
CA ARG A 252 6.31 19.45 8.67
C ARG A 252 4.88 19.84 9.07
N TRP A 253 4.76 20.83 9.96
CA TRP A 253 3.51 21.24 10.59
C TRP A 253 2.94 22.56 10.06
N ILE A 254 3.56 23.11 9.02
CA ILE A 254 3.24 24.40 8.38
C ILE A 254 2.61 24.13 7.02
#